data_AF-G4T0A9-F1
#
_entry.id   AF-G4T0A9-F1
#
_cell.length_a   1.000
_cell.length_b   1.000
_cell.length_c   1.000
_cell.angle_alpha   90.00
_cell.angle_beta   90.00
_cell.angle_gamma   90.00
#
_symmetry.space_group_name_H-M   'P 1'
#
loop_
_entity.id
_entity.type
_entity.pdbx_description
1 polymer ?
#
loop_
_entity_poly.entity_id
_entity_poly.type
_entity_poly.pdbx_seq_one_letter_code
_entity_poly.pdbx_strand_id
1 'polypeptide(L)' 'MEIQSLTISERIILAEALWDSVIAEDAKIELTESQKQELDRRLKSFEIDQDTGSPWSSVKARILSKSRS' A
#
# COMPACT_ATOMS: atom_id res chain seq x y z
N MET A 1 -8.75 -1.65 -24.18
CA MET A 1 -7.58 -0.77 -24.07
C MET A 1 -6.38 -1.67 -23.83
N GLU A 2 -5.43 -1.72 -24.75
CA GLU A 2 -4.28 -2.62 -24.63
C GLU A 2 -3.25 -2.03 -23.65
N ILE A 3 -3.41 -2.30 -22.35
CA ILE A 3 -2.49 -1.79 -21.31
C ILE A 3 -1.02 -2.19 -21.59
N GLN A 4 -0.82 -3.28 -22.33
CA GLN A 4 0.51 -3.77 -22.69
C GLN A 4 1.23 -2.91 -23.74
N SER A 5 0.52 -2.09 -24.52
CA SER A 5 1.15 -1.18 -25.50
C SER A 5 1.67 0.12 -24.89
N LEU A 6 1.28 0.42 -23.64
CA LEU A 6 1.74 1.59 -22.89
C LEU A 6 3.20 1.41 -22.44
N THR A 7 3.95 2.50 -22.38
CA THR A 7 5.24 2.57 -21.70
C THR A 7 5.09 2.34 -20.20
N ILE A 8 6.18 2.07 -19.49
CA ILE A 8 6.16 1.91 -18.02
C ILE A 8 5.60 3.17 -17.35
N SER A 9 6.04 4.36 -17.77
CA SER A 9 5.58 5.63 -17.21
C SER A 9 4.08 5.86 -17.42
N GLU A 10 3.57 5.59 -18.62
CA GLU A 10 2.14 5.69 -18.90
C GLU A 10 1.32 4.70 -18.08
N ARG A 11 1.83 3.48 -17.85
CA ARG A 11 1.17 2.53 -16.95
C ARG A 11 1.15 3.01 -15.50
N ILE A 12 2.22 3.66 -15.03
CA ILE A 12 2.26 4.23 -13.67
C ILE A 12 1.21 5.34 -13.53
N ILE A 13 1.16 6.27 -14.50
CA ILE A 13 0.18 7.36 -14.50
C ILE A 13 -1.25 6.80 -14.60
N LEU A 14 -1.47 5.79 -15.43
CA LEU A 14 -2.79 5.14 -15.54
C LEU A 14 -3.17 4.44 -14.23
N ALA A 15 -2.23 3.77 -13.56
CA ALA A 15 -2.49 3.12 -12.28
C ALA A 15 -2.85 4.14 -11.19
N GLU A 16 -2.17 5.30 -11.16
CA GLU A 16 -2.51 6.41 -10.28
C GLU A 16 -3.89 6.97 -10.59
N ALA A 17 -4.20 7.27 -11.86
CA ALA A 17 -5.51 7.78 -12.26
C ALA A 17 -6.66 6.81 -11.96
N LEU A 18 -6.45 5.50 -12.13
CA LEU A 18 -7.42 4.48 -11.76
C LEU A 18 -7.58 4.36 -10.23
N TRP A 19 -6.52 4.60 -9.47
CA TRP A 19 -6.60 4.61 -8.01
C TRP A 19 -7.38 5.83 -7.51
N ASP A 20 -7.12 7.00 -8.09
CA ASP A 20 -7.84 8.24 -7.76
C ASP A 20 -9.33 8.16 -8.12
N SER A 21 -9.69 7.45 -9.20
CA SER A 21 -11.09 7.28 -9.58
C SER A 21 -11.88 6.47 -8.54
N VAL A 22 -11.26 5.48 -7.88
CA VAL A 22 -11.90 4.71 -6.80
C VAL A 22 -12.21 5.59 -5.59
N ILE A 23 -11.31 6.54 -5.27
CA ILE A 23 -11.53 7.52 -4.20
C ILE A 23 -12.67 8.47 -4.57
N ALA A 24 -12.70 8.93 -5.83
CA ALA A 24 -13.71 9.87 -6.33
C ALA A 24 -15.13 9.29 -6.33
N GLU A 25 -15.27 7.97 -6.42
CA GLU A 25 -16.56 7.28 -6.34
C GLU A 25 -17.13 7.19 -4.90
N ASP A 26 -16.44 7.76 -3.90
CA ASP A 26 -16.81 7.72 -2.46
C ASP A 26 -17.21 6.30 -2.01
N ALA A 27 -16.44 5.31 -2.48
CA ALA A 27 -16.62 3.92 -2.10
C ALA A 27 -16.34 3.79 -0.59
N LYS A 28 -17.37 3.96 0.22
CA LYS A 28 -17.28 3.82 1.68
C LYS A 28 -16.95 2.36 2.01
N ILE A 29 -15.69 2.15 2.34
CA ILE A 29 -15.24 0.89 2.92
C ILE A 29 -15.67 0.92 4.39
N GLU A 30 -16.77 0.24 4.71
CA GLU A 30 -17.19 0.09 6.10
C GLU A 30 -16.18 -0.77 6.86
N LEU A 31 -15.51 -0.15 7.82
CA LEU A 31 -14.62 -0.87 8.74
C LEU A 31 -15.41 -1.42 9.92
N THR A 32 -15.14 -2.66 10.28
CA THR A 32 -15.63 -3.22 11.54
C THR A 32 -14.99 -2.49 12.73
N GLU A 33 -15.63 -2.54 13.89
CA GLU A 33 -15.06 -1.94 15.12
C GLU A 33 -13.70 -2.53 15.48
N SER A 34 -13.48 -3.82 15.25
CA SER A 34 -12.17 -4.46 15.48
C SER A 34 -11.09 -3.93 14.54
N GLN A 35 -11.43 -3.63 13.28
CA GLN A 35 -10.48 -3.02 12.34
C GLN A 35 -10.14 -1.59 12.73
N LYS A 36 -11.13 -0.78 13.14
CA LYS A 36 -10.90 0.59 13.63
C LYS A 36 -9.98 0.60 14.85
N GLN A 37 -10.26 -0.25 15.83
CA GLN A 37 -9.44 -0.37 17.04
C GLN A 37 -8.00 -0.76 16.74
N GLU A 38 -7.78 -1.66 15.78
CA GLU A 38 -6.44 -2.06 15.37
C GLU A 38 -5.68 -0.91 14.67
N LEU A 39 -6.37 -0.14 13.82
CA LEU A 39 -5.79 1.05 13.19
C LEU A 39 -5.40 2.10 14.24
N ASP A 40 -6.29 2.39 15.19
CA ASP A 40 -6.02 3.33 16.29
C ASP A 40 -4.83 2.87 17.15
N ARG A 41 -4.75 1.57 17.44
CA ARG A 41 -3.64 0.98 18.21
C ARG A 41 -2.31 1.16 17.47
N ARG A 42 -2.28 0.89 16.17
CA ARG A 42 -1.07 1.02 15.34
C ARG A 42 -0.65 2.47 15.17
N LEU A 43 -1.61 3.38 15.02
CA LEU A 43 -1.34 4.82 14.92
C LEU A 43 -0.70 5.35 16.21
N LYS A 44 -1.24 5.00 17.38
CA LYS A 44 -0.66 5.37 18.69
C LYS A 44 0.74 4.79 18.89
N SER A 45 0.99 3.56 18.44
CA SER A 45 2.35 3.00 18.50
C SER A 45 3.30 3.84 17.67
N PHE A 46 2.94 4.13 16.43
CA PHE A 46 3.75 4.93 15.50
C PHE A 46 4.04 6.34 16.03
N GLU A 47 3.07 6.99 16.68
CA GLU A 47 3.27 8.31 17.30
C GLU A 47 4.31 8.29 18.43
N ILE A 48 4.45 7.16 19.13
CA ILE A 48 5.40 6.98 20.24
C ILE A 48 6.78 6.55 19.72
N ASP A 49 6.81 5.51 18.89
CA ASP A 49 8.06 4.87 18.46
C ASP A 49 8.70 5.55 17.24
N GLN A 50 7.91 6.31 16.46
CA GLN A 50 8.28 6.87 15.15
C GLN A 50 8.98 5.86 14.25
N ASP A 51 8.66 4.57 14.41
CA ASP A 51 9.27 3.52 13.62
C ASP A 51 8.71 3.60 12.19
N THR A 52 9.50 4.21 11.31
CA THR A 52 9.18 4.32 9.88
C THR A 52 9.21 2.99 9.15
N GLY A 53 9.54 1.90 9.85
CA GLY A 53 9.72 0.58 9.29
C GLY A 53 11.00 0.44 8.49
N SER A 54 11.13 -0.71 7.82
CA SER A 54 12.30 -1.01 6.99
C SER A 54 12.16 -0.45 5.58
N PRO A 55 13.24 0.07 4.97
CA PRO A 55 13.28 0.37 3.55
C PRO A 55 12.86 -0.82 2.68
N TRP A 56 12.19 -0.56 1.56
CA TRP A 56 11.72 -1.61 0.65
C TRP A 56 12.85 -2.54 0.19
N SER A 57 14.04 -2.01 -0.09
CA SER A 57 15.21 -2.81 -0.47
C SER A 57 15.55 -3.87 0.57
N SER A 58 15.54 -3.50 1.86
CA SER A 58 15.78 -4.41 2.99
C SER A 58 14.68 -5.46 3.15
N VAL A 59 13.41 -5.05 3.00
CA VAL A 59 12.25 -5.97 3.04
C VAL A 59 12.34 -6.99 1.89
N LYS A 60 12.58 -6.50 0.66
CA LYS A 60 12.72 -7.32 -0.54
C LYS A 60 13.86 -8.32 -0.40
N ALA A 61 15.03 -7.88 0.09
CA ALA A 61 16.17 -8.76 0.34
C ALA A 61 15.81 -9.90 1.31
N ARG A 62 15.13 -9.58 2.42
CA ARG A 62 14.69 -10.57 3.42
C ARG A 62 13.67 -11.57 2.89
N ILE A 63 12.75 -11.14 2.02
CA ILE A 63 11.76 -12.05 1.40
C ILE A 63 12.46 -12.99 0.42
N LEU A 64 13.33 -12.45 -0.45
CA LEU A 64 14.03 -13.24 -1.45
C LEU A 64 15.07 -14.20 -0.86
N SER A 65 15.68 -13.85 0.28
CA SER A 65 16.60 -14.75 0.98
C SER A 65 15.86 -15.95 1.61
N LYS A 66 14.63 -15.75 2.10
CA LYS A 66 13.79 -16.82 2.64
C LYS A 66 13.27 -17.78 1.57
N SER A 67 13.10 -17.32 0.34
CA SER A 67 12.68 -18.17 -0.79
C SER A 67 13.77 -19.08 -1.35
N ARG A 68 15.02 -18.95 -0.87
CA ARG A 68 16.19 -19.73 -1.32
C ARG A 68 16.64 -20.79 -0.31
N SER A 69 15.90 -20.96 0.79
CA SER A 69 16.09 -22.02 1.79
C SER A 69 14.92 -22.98 1.74
#